data_AF-A0A7X6BLV1-F1
#
_entry.id   AF-A0A7X6BLV1-F1
#
_cell.length_a   1.000
_cell.length_b   1.000
_cell.length_c   1.000
_cell.angle_alpha   90.00
_cell.angle_beta   90.00
_cell.angle_gamma   90.00
#
_symmetry.space_group_name_H-M   'P 1'
#
loop_
_entity.id
_entity.type
_entity.pdbx_description
1 polymer ?
#
loop_
_entity_poly.entity_id
_entity_poly.type
_entity_poly.pdbx_seq_one_letter_code
_entity_poly.pdbx_strand_id
1 'polypeptide(L)' 'MRMPMPVTRRKRTVEPEPAVKFPPRGTTGPVHISTLLNPILEISRHPDRNRLLAKLFSEE' A
#
# COMPACT_ATOMS: atom_id res chain seq x y z
N MET A 1 -10.65 -2.14 59.48
CA MET A 1 -9.94 -1.42 58.39
C MET A 1 -9.73 -2.37 57.23
N ARG A 2 -10.17 -2.04 56.01
CA ARG A 2 -9.90 -2.84 54.79
C ARG A 2 -8.67 -2.28 54.10
N MET A 3 -7.64 -3.10 53.94
CA MET A 3 -6.43 -2.74 53.20
C MET A 3 -6.68 -2.96 51.69
N PRO A 4 -6.38 -2.00 50.80
CA PRO A 4 -6.56 -2.20 49.36
C PRO A 4 -5.45 -3.11 48.82
N MET A 5 -5.83 -4.11 48.02
CA MET A 5 -4.91 -5.03 47.34
C MET A 5 -4.17 -4.31 46.20
N PRO A 6 -2.84 -4.51 46.05
CA PRO A 6 -2.08 -3.89 44.96
C PRO A 6 -2.42 -4.56 43.63
N VAL A 7 -3.00 -3.78 42.72
CA VAL A 7 -3.28 -4.24 41.34
C VAL A 7 -1.99 -4.14 40.54
N THR A 8 -1.42 -5.28 40.16
CA THR A 8 -0.28 -5.30 39.22
C THR A 8 -0.77 -4.87 37.84
N ARG A 9 -0.50 -3.61 37.49
CA ARG A 9 -0.84 -3.06 36.17
C ARG A 9 0.01 -3.76 35.12
N ARG A 10 -0.58 -4.71 34.38
CA ARG A 10 0.05 -5.34 33.22
C ARG A 10 0.42 -4.25 32.21
N LYS A 11 1.70 -4.12 31.87
CA LYS A 11 2.15 -3.19 30.84
C LYS A 11 1.59 -3.66 29.50
N ARG A 12 0.86 -2.78 28.81
CA ARG A 12 0.35 -3.04 27.46
C ARG A 12 1.55 -3.02 26.51
N THR A 13 1.90 -4.17 25.94
CA THR A 13 2.89 -4.24 24.86
C THR A 13 2.33 -3.44 23.68
N VAL A 14 2.95 -2.31 23.37
CA VAL A 14 2.64 -1.53 22.17
C VAL A 14 3.30 -2.27 21.02
N GLU A 15 2.50 -2.81 20.10
CA GLU A 15 3.05 -3.39 18.89
C GLU A 15 3.74 -2.28 18.09
N PRO A 16 5.01 -2.46 17.70
CA PRO A 16 5.70 -1.46 16.90
C PRO A 16 4.99 -1.32 15.56
N GLU A 17 4.65 -0.09 15.19
CA GLU A 17 4.05 0.22 13.90
C GLU A 17 5.00 -0.27 12.79
N PRO A 18 4.51 -1.06 11.81
CA PRO A 18 5.37 -1.60 10.77
C PRO A 18 5.97 -0.44 9.98
N ALA A 19 7.26 -0.19 10.20
CA ALA A 19 8.03 0.87 9.55
C ALA A 19 8.39 0.46 8.11
N VAL A 20 7.39 0.14 7.29
CA VAL A 20 7.59 -0.03 5.84
C VAL A 20 7.64 1.38 5.25
N LYS A 21 8.86 1.91 5.10
CA LYS A 21 9.09 3.15 4.36
C LYS A 21 8.93 2.84 2.88
N PHE A 22 7.82 3.25 2.29
CA PHE A 22 7.67 3.26 0.84
C PHE A 22 8.69 4.25 0.24
N PRO A 23 9.20 4.00 -0.98
CA PRO A 23 9.99 4.99 -1.68
C PRO A 23 9.20 6.31 -1.79
N PRO A 24 9.87 7.46 -1.81
CA PRO A 24 9.19 8.74 -2.00
C PRO A 24 8.32 8.64 -3.25
N ARG A 25 7.03 8.97 -3.08
CA ARG A 25 6.11 9.10 -4.22
C ARG A 25 6.76 10.12 -5.16
N GLY A 26 6.85 9.78 -6.45
CA GLY A 26 7.51 10.63 -7.45
C GLY A 26 6.88 12.03 -7.55
N THR A 27 7.28 12.80 -8.55
CA THR A 27 6.80 14.18 -8.78
C THR A 27 5.27 14.28 -8.95
N THR A 28 4.60 13.17 -9.24
CA THR A 28 3.15 13.08 -9.33
C THR A 28 2.52 12.85 -7.95
N GLY A 29 1.71 13.81 -7.52
CA GLY A 29 0.93 13.73 -6.28
C GLY A 29 -0.11 12.60 -6.26
N PRO A 30 -1.08 12.63 -5.34
CA PRO A 30 -2.18 11.66 -5.34
C PRO A 30 -2.88 11.63 -6.71
N VAL A 31 -2.93 10.45 -7.33
CA VAL A 31 -3.65 10.22 -8.59
C VAL A 31 -4.79 9.27 -8.33
N HIS A 32 -5.93 9.48 -8.99
CA HIS A 32 -7.06 8.57 -8.89
C HIS A 32 -6.67 7.20 -9.49
N ILE A 33 -7.03 6.12 -8.81
CA ILE A 33 -6.62 4.74 -9.19
C ILE A 33 -7.06 4.36 -10.61
N SER A 34 -8.16 4.94 -11.11
CA SER A 34 -8.62 4.74 -12.49
C SER A 34 -7.57 5.14 -13.53
N THR A 35 -6.72 6.11 -13.22
CA THR A 35 -5.66 6.59 -14.13
C THR A 35 -4.65 5.47 -14.43
N LEU A 36 -4.42 4.58 -13.45
CA LEU A 36 -3.57 3.40 -13.61
C LEU A 36 -4.34 2.22 -14.20
N LEU A 37 -5.59 2.01 -13.77
CA LEU A 37 -6.37 0.82 -14.13
C LEU A 37 -7.03 0.88 -15.52
N ASN A 38 -7.52 2.05 -15.94
CA ASN A 38 -8.24 2.18 -17.21
C ASN A 38 -7.41 1.72 -18.42
N PRO A 39 -6.12 2.11 -18.56
CA PRO A 39 -5.29 1.62 -19.66
C PRO A 39 -5.11 0.09 -19.63
N ILE A 40 -4.95 -0.50 -18.43
CA ILE A 40 -4.77 -1.95 -18.28
C ILE A 40 -6.05 -2.69 -18.70
N LEU A 41 -7.22 -2.18 -18.34
CA LEU A 41 -8.51 -2.76 -18.72
C LEU A 41 -8.75 -2.68 -20.22
N GLU A 42 -8.36 -1.58 -20.86
CA GLU A 42 -8.43 -1.41 -22.30
C GLU A 42 -7.49 -2.40 -23.03
N ILE A 43 -6.24 -2.49 -22.58
CA ILE A 43 -5.24 -3.42 -23.15
C ILE A 43 -5.68 -4.88 -23.00
N SER A 44 -6.34 -5.22 -21.89
CA SER A 44 -6.79 -6.60 -21.61
C SER A 44 -7.82 -7.11 -22.63
N ARG A 45 -8.54 -6.20 -23.32
CA ARG A 45 -9.51 -6.53 -24.37
C ARG A 45 -8.88 -6.62 -25.76
N HIS A 46 -7.60 -6.28 -25.90
CA HIS A 46 -6.90 -6.24 -27.18
C HIS A 46 -6.32 -7.62 -27.56
N PRO A 47 -6.34 -8.03 -28.84
CA PRO A 47 -5.71 -9.29 -29.28
C PRO A 47 -4.21 -9.31 -28.97
N ASP A 48 -3.51 -8.18 -29.18
CA ASP A 48 -2.07 -8.03 -28.90
C ASP A 48 -1.74 -7.60 -27.46
N ARG A 49 -2.58 -7.95 -26.48
CA ARG A 49 -2.44 -7.49 -25.08
C ARG A 49 -1.02 -7.67 -24.51
N ASN A 50 -0.36 -8.79 -24.82
CA ASN A 50 0.95 -9.11 -24.24
C ASN A 50 2.03 -8.12 -24.70
N ARG A 51 2.00 -7.73 -25.97
CA ARG A 51 2.93 -6.73 -26.53
C ARG A 51 2.67 -5.34 -25.96
N LEU A 52 1.40 -4.98 -25.79
CA LEU A 52 0.99 -3.69 -25.24
C LEU A 52 1.34 -3.57 -23.76
N LEU A 53 1.11 -4.62 -22.97
CA LEU A 53 1.54 -4.67 -21.56
C LEU A 53 3.06 -4.58 -21.45
N ALA A 54 3.81 -5.31 -22.28
CA ALA A 54 5.26 -5.22 -22.29
C ALA A 54 5.74 -3.79 -22.55
N LYS A 55 5.14 -3.09 -23.53
CA LYS A 55 5.47 -1.69 -23.82
C LYS A 55 5.10 -0.75 -22.66
N LEU A 56 3.96 -0.97 -22.01
CA LEU A 56 3.49 -0.14 -20.90
C LEU A 56 4.41 -0.19 -19.67
N PHE A 57 4.99 -1.36 -19.40
CA PHE A 57 5.88 -1.59 -18.26
C PHE A 57 7.36 -1.60 -18.62
N SER A 58 7.72 -1.28 -19.87
CA SER A 58 9.13 -1.08 -20.23
C SER A 58 9.62 0.22 -19.58
N GLU A 59 10.79 0.17 -18.96
CA GLU A 59 11.50 1.38 -18.56
C GLU A 59 11.99 2.11 -19.82
N GLU A 60 11.89 3.44 -19.82
CA GLU A 60 12.40 4.30 -20.89
C GLU A 60 13.92 4.49 -20.78
#